data_AF-A0A7C9EWM9-F1
#
_entry.id   AF-A0A7C9EWM9-F1
#
_cell.length_a   1.000
_cell.length_b   1.000
_cell.length_c   1.000
_cell.angle_alpha   90.00
_cell.angle_beta   90.00
_cell.angle_gamma   90.00
#
_symmetry.space_group_name_H-M   'P 1'
#
loop_
_entity.id
_entity.type
_entity.pdbx_description
1 polymer ?
#
loop_
_entity_poly.entity_id
_entity_poly.type
_entity_poly.pdbx_seq_one_letter_code
_entity_poly.pdbx_strand_id
1 'polypeptide(L)'
;QFVKKTLASLPFTCQSQSPSPYFDQSLFRFDEKLISATDRHRQSTDHPIKFISRRQPKIPKFKIKPGPEAGSLDARTKKISSFLFHPNLPLVISIQQTMFFQSPVVNIHFRR
;
A
#
# COMPACT_ATOMS: atom_id res chain seq x y z
N GLN A 1 13.75 21.57 10.52
CA GLN A 1 13.15 20.53 11.37
C GLN A 1 11.68 20.84 11.72
N PHE A 2 11.34 22.07 12.12
CA PHE A 2 9.96 22.51 12.45
C PHE A 2 8.96 22.32 11.29
N VAL A 3 9.27 22.85 10.09
CA VAL A 3 8.38 22.75 8.92
C VAL A 3 7.98 21.31 8.57
N LYS A 4 8.92 20.35 8.62
CA LYS A 4 8.63 18.92 8.41
C LYS A 4 7.69 18.34 9.49
N LYS A 5 7.82 18.80 10.74
CA LYS A 5 6.95 18.38 11.86
C LYS A 5 5.55 19.01 11.75
N THR A 6 5.45 20.29 11.39
CA THR A 6 4.18 20.99 11.16
C THR A 6 3.43 20.43 9.95
N LEU A 7 4.14 20.07 8.88
CA LEU A 7 3.54 19.34 7.76
C LEU A 7 3.01 17.98 8.22
N ALA A 8 3.72 17.25 9.09
CA ALA A 8 3.24 15.97 9.59
C ALA A 8 1.96 16.05 10.46
N SER A 9 1.59 17.23 10.97
CA SER A 9 0.34 17.43 11.74
C SER A 9 -0.86 17.86 10.90
N LEU A 10 -0.66 18.24 9.64
CA LEU A 10 -1.75 18.55 8.74
C LEU A 10 -2.32 17.25 8.13
N PRO A 11 -3.62 17.19 7.80
CA PRO A 11 -4.21 16.04 7.12
C PRO A 11 -3.66 15.94 5.69
N PHE A 12 -2.51 15.28 5.55
CA PHE A 12 -1.95 14.93 4.25
C PHE A 12 -2.48 13.57 3.81
N THR A 13 -3.18 13.55 2.67
CA THR A 13 -3.65 12.33 2.02
C THR A 13 -2.59 11.79 1.08
N CYS A 14 -2.76 10.52 0.67
CA CYS A 14 -1.87 9.91 -0.30
C CYS A 14 -1.85 10.65 -1.65
N GLN A 15 -2.98 11.25 -2.01
CA GLN A 15 -3.18 12.01 -3.25
C GLN A 15 -2.29 13.27 -3.33
N SER A 16 -2.02 13.93 -2.22
CA SER A 16 -1.18 15.13 -2.21
C SER A 16 0.32 14.83 -2.33
N GLN A 17 0.73 13.57 -2.14
CA GLN A 17 2.13 13.16 -2.06
C GLN A 17 2.61 12.40 -3.28
N SER A 18 1.69 11.90 -4.10
CA SER A 18 2.02 11.13 -5.30
C SER A 18 0.97 11.36 -6.38
N PRO A 19 1.39 11.56 -7.64
CA PRO A 19 0.47 11.70 -8.77
C PRO A 19 -0.16 10.37 -9.21
N SER A 20 0.11 9.26 -8.49
CA SER A 20 -0.38 7.94 -8.88
C SER A 20 -1.90 7.88 -8.94
N PRO A 21 -2.50 7.34 -10.03
CA PRO A 21 -3.95 7.23 -10.17
C PRO A 21 -4.59 6.29 -9.12
N TYR A 22 -3.79 5.46 -8.45
CA TYR A 22 -4.24 4.62 -7.34
C TYR A 22 -4.65 5.43 -6.11
N PHE A 23 -4.06 6.61 -5.92
CA PHE A 23 -4.37 7.50 -4.80
C PHE A 23 -5.44 8.53 -5.12
N ASP A 24 -5.91 8.58 -6.37
CA ASP A 24 -7.01 9.47 -6.74
C ASP A 24 -8.29 8.98 -6.06
N GLN A 25 -8.68 9.70 -5.00
CA GLN A 25 -9.86 9.38 -4.24
C GLN A 25 -11.12 9.52 -5.10
N SER A 26 -11.14 10.37 -6.14
CA SER A 26 -12.30 10.49 -7.05
C SER A 26 -12.56 9.19 -7.82
N LEU A 27 -11.50 8.41 -8.10
CA LEU A 27 -11.58 7.13 -8.81
C LEU A 27 -11.82 5.95 -7.87
N PHE A 28 -11.11 5.91 -6.73
CA PHE A 28 -11.09 4.75 -5.85
C PHE A 28 -11.40 5.09 -4.39
N ARG A 29 -12.13 4.19 -3.72
CA ARG A 29 -12.13 4.07 -2.26
C ARG A 29 -11.14 2.99 -1.85
N PHE A 30 -10.30 3.30 -0.89
CA PHE A 30 -9.35 2.38 -0.25
C PHE A 30 -9.13 2.80 1.20
N ASP A 31 -8.56 1.92 2.01
CA ASP A 31 -8.18 2.24 3.39
C ASP A 31 -6.79 2.88 3.43
N GLU A 32 -6.74 4.19 3.67
CA GLU A 32 -5.48 4.94 3.77
C GLU A 32 -4.60 4.51 4.95
N LYS A 33 -5.11 3.75 5.92
CA LYS A 33 -4.29 3.24 7.04
C LYS A 33 -3.42 2.06 6.61
N LEU A 34 -3.86 1.33 5.58
CA LEU A 34 -3.19 0.13 5.07
C LEU A 34 -2.11 0.45 4.03
N ILE A 35 -2.16 1.66 3.44
CA ILE A 35 -1.17 2.14 2.48
C ILE A 35 -0.53 3.43 2.98
N SER A 36 0.68 3.75 2.54
CA SER A 36 1.30 5.03 2.87
C SER A 36 1.91 5.60 1.61
N ALA A 37 1.52 6.82 1.22
CA ALA A 37 2.21 7.55 0.16
C ALA A 37 3.52 8.18 0.66
N THR A 38 3.62 8.48 1.96
CA THR A 38 4.91 8.67 2.59
C THR A 38 5.58 7.31 2.65
N ASP A 39 6.86 7.25 2.29
CA ASP A 39 7.72 6.06 2.28
C ASP A 39 7.96 5.49 3.71
N ARG A 40 6.88 5.20 4.43
CA ARG A 40 6.87 4.72 5.80
C ARG A 40 6.42 3.27 5.79
N HIS A 41 7.34 2.43 6.21
CA HIS A 41 7.12 1.06 6.63
C HIS A 41 5.85 0.93 7.50
N ARG A 42 4.92 0.06 7.07
CA ARG A 42 3.69 -0.28 7.81
C ARG A 42 3.74 -1.71 8.32
N GLN A 43 3.01 -2.00 9.39
CA GLN A 43 2.76 -3.38 9.75
C GLN A 43 1.98 -4.05 8.60
N SER A 44 2.47 -5.20 8.14
CA SER A 44 1.81 -5.96 7.10
C SER A 44 0.44 -6.41 7.57
N THR A 45 -0.54 -6.36 6.67
CA THR A 45 -1.89 -6.88 6.89
C THR A 45 -2.05 -8.21 6.17
N ASP A 46 -2.68 -9.18 6.83
CA ASP A 46 -3.04 -10.46 6.22
C ASP A 46 -4.24 -10.29 5.27
N HIS A 47 -5.04 -9.25 5.48
CA HIS A 47 -6.18 -8.97 4.64
C HIS A 47 -5.77 -8.20 3.39
N PRO A 48 -6.30 -8.57 2.21
CA PRO A 48 -5.97 -7.85 0.99
C PRO A 48 -6.46 -6.39 1.02
N ILE A 49 -5.62 -5.49 0.51
CA ILE A 49 -5.94 -4.08 0.32
C ILE A 49 -6.75 -3.95 -0.97
N LYS A 50 -7.99 -3.49 -0.85
CA LYS A 50 -8.93 -3.38 -1.97
C LYS A 50 -9.08 -1.92 -2.40
N PHE A 51 -8.97 -1.69 -3.70
CA PHE A 51 -9.26 -0.41 -4.35
C PHE A 51 -10.58 -0.56 -5.09
N ILE A 52 -11.62 0.02 -4.52
CA ILE A 52 -13.01 -0.11 -4.98
C ILE A 52 -13.36 1.10 -5.84
N SER A 53 -13.89 0.88 -7.04
CA SER A 53 -14.30 2.00 -7.89
C SER A 53 -15.39 2.83 -7.23
N ARG A 54 -15.23 4.17 -7.22
CA ARG A 54 -16.30 5.09 -6.81
C ARG A 54 -17.50 5.02 -7.74
N ARG A 55 -17.27 4.83 -9.05
CA ARG A 55 -18.34 4.69 -10.07
C ARG A 55 -19.10 3.36 -9.96
N GLN A 56 -18.43 2.28 -9.53
CA GLN A 56 -19.00 0.94 -9.39
C GLN A 56 -18.63 0.35 -8.02
N PRO A 57 -19.33 0.75 -6.94
CA PRO A 57 -18.92 0.45 -5.55
C PRO A 57 -18.89 -1.05 -5.19
N LYS A 58 -19.55 -1.90 -5.98
CA LYS A 58 -19.61 -3.35 -5.73
C LYS A 58 -18.43 -4.11 -6.35
N ILE A 59 -17.60 -3.46 -7.16
CA ILE A 59 -16.55 -4.11 -7.95
C ILE A 59 -15.18 -3.54 -7.56
N PRO A 60 -14.34 -4.31 -6.84
CA PRO A 60 -12.94 -3.93 -6.63
C PRO A 60 -12.22 -3.96 -8.00
N LYS A 61 -11.60 -2.85 -8.38
CA LYS A 61 -10.85 -2.75 -9.64
C LYS A 61 -9.41 -3.19 -9.49
N PHE A 62 -8.90 -3.16 -8.26
CA PHE A 62 -7.54 -3.58 -7.94
C PHE A 62 -7.47 -4.11 -6.51
N LYS A 63 -6.59 -5.10 -6.30
CA LYS A 63 -6.42 -5.76 -5.00
C LYS A 63 -4.95 -6.09 -4.83
N ILE A 64 -4.33 -5.51 -3.82
CA ILE A 64 -2.99 -5.89 -3.37
C ILE A 64 -3.20 -6.98 -2.32
N LYS A 65 -2.58 -8.14 -2.50
CA LYS A 65 -2.53 -9.19 -1.49
C LYS A 65 -1.14 -9.14 -0.84
N PRO A 66 -1.00 -8.60 0.38
CA PRO A 66 0.26 -8.67 1.12
C PRO A 66 0.45 -10.07 1.76
N GLY A 67 -0.12 -11.12 1.16
CA GLY A 67 -0.13 -12.46 1.74
C GLY A 67 1.16 -13.24 1.45
N PRO A 68 1.40 -14.36 2.17
CA PRO A 68 2.58 -15.19 1.98
C PRO A 68 2.42 -15.97 0.68
N GLU A 69 2.78 -15.36 -0.45
CA GLU A 69 2.96 -16.08 -1.72
C GLU A 69 4.10 -17.13 -1.59
N ALA A 70 4.91 -17.05 -0.53
CA ALA A 70 6.02 -17.95 -0.19
C ALA A 70 5.73 -18.92 1.00
N GLY A 71 4.49 -19.36 1.21
CA GLY A 71 4.20 -20.51 2.09
C GLY A 71 4.48 -20.35 3.59
N SER A 72 4.74 -19.14 4.07
CA SER A 72 4.98 -18.87 5.50
C SER A 72 3.66 -18.91 6.28
N LEU A 73 3.39 -20.06 6.90
CA LEU A 73 2.24 -20.35 7.77
C LEU A 73 2.28 -19.61 9.11
N ASP A 74 3.41 -19.00 9.47
CA ASP A 74 3.55 -18.28 10.74
C ASP A 74 3.00 -16.85 10.63
N ALA A 75 1.68 -16.73 10.78
CA ALA A 75 0.96 -15.49 11.05
C ALA A 75 1.44 -14.75 12.32
N ARG A 76 2.29 -15.40 13.13
CA ARG A 76 2.87 -14.84 14.36
C ARG A 76 4.06 -13.93 14.12
N THR A 77 4.67 -13.94 12.93
CA THR A 77 5.85 -13.10 12.67
C THR A 77 5.43 -11.71 12.24
N LYS A 78 5.86 -10.69 13.00
CA LYS A 78 5.63 -9.28 12.63
C LYS A 78 6.33 -9.00 11.30
N LYS A 79 5.54 -8.74 10.27
CA LYS A 79 6.02 -8.35 8.93
C LYS A 79 5.82 -6.85 8.74
N ILE A 80 6.77 -6.22 8.08
CA ILE A 80 6.70 -4.83 7.65
C ILE A 80 6.47 -4.82 6.15
N SER A 81 5.52 -4.02 5.67
CA SER A 81 5.23 -3.81 4.26
C SER A 81 5.50 -2.35 3.86
N SER A 82 6.12 -2.17 2.70
CA SER A 82 6.22 -0.90 1.99
C SER A 82 5.61 -1.03 0.60
N PHE A 83 5.07 0.07 0.08
CA PHE A 83 4.40 0.09 -1.22
C PHE A 83 4.94 1.23 -2.07
N LEU A 84 5.30 0.92 -3.31
CA LEU A 84 5.71 1.88 -4.32
C LEU A 84 4.68 1.88 -5.44
N PHE A 85 3.95 2.98 -5.57
CA PHE A 85 2.95 3.16 -6.61
C PHE A 85 3.55 3.93 -7.76
N HIS A 86 3.46 3.36 -8.97
CA HIS A 86 3.98 4.03 -10.15
C HIS A 86 3.15 5.30 -10.44
N PRO A 87 3.78 6.42 -10.85
CA PRO A 87 3.09 7.69 -11.05
C PRO A 87 2.02 7.63 -12.15
N ASN A 88 2.28 6.96 -13.28
CA ASN A 88 1.34 6.95 -14.41
C ASN A 88 0.81 5.55 -14.77
N LEU A 89 1.63 4.51 -14.61
CA LEU A 89 1.28 3.15 -14.97
C LEU A 89 0.41 2.48 -13.90
N PRO A 90 -0.45 1.53 -14.30
CA PRO A 90 -1.21 0.69 -13.38
C PRO A 90 -0.31 -0.39 -12.74
N LEU A 91 0.75 0.05 -12.08
CA LEU A 91 1.81 -0.77 -11.50
C LEU A 91 2.05 -0.38 -10.03
N VAL A 92 2.08 -1.38 -9.16
CA VAL A 92 2.43 -1.21 -7.74
C VAL A 92 3.43 -2.28 -7.35
N ILE A 93 4.46 -1.91 -6.60
CA ILE A 93 5.43 -2.84 -6.02
C ILE A 93 5.18 -2.88 -4.51
N SER A 94 5.02 -4.08 -3.95
CA SER A 94 4.97 -4.27 -2.50
C SER A 94 6.22 -5.01 -2.03
N ILE A 95 6.88 -4.47 -1.03
CA ILE A 95 8.10 -5.04 -0.43
C ILE A 95 7.75 -5.46 0.99
N GLN A 96 7.97 -6.73 1.31
CA GLN A 96 7.66 -7.31 2.61
C GLN A 96 8.93 -7.77 3.30
N GLN A 97 9.16 -7.24 4.49
CA GLN A 97 10.28 -7.58 5.34
C GLN A 97 9.75 -8.34 6.56
N THR A 98 10.13 -9.60 6.68
CA THR A 98 9.90 -10.41 7.88
C THR A 98 10.99 -10.08 8.89
N MET A 99 10.64 -9.76 10.13
CA MET A 99 11.63 -9.60 11.18
C MET A 99 12.29 -10.96 11.42
N PHE A 100 13.62 -11.00 11.52
CA PHE A 100 14.48 -12.20 11.63
C PHE A 100 14.82 -12.93 10.31
N PHE A 101 16.09 -12.79 9.87
CA PHE A 101 16.85 -13.67 8.95
C PHE A 101 16.21 -14.14 7.63
N GLN A 102 15.15 -13.49 7.14
CA GLN A 102 14.57 -13.79 5.84
C GLN A 102 14.82 -12.66 4.84
N SER A 103 15.08 -13.03 3.59
CA SER A 103 15.20 -12.07 2.49
C SER A 103 13.86 -11.36 2.27
N PRO A 104 13.86 -10.06 1.92
CA PRO A 104 12.64 -9.35 1.62
C PRO A 104 11.93 -9.96 0.41
N VAL A 105 10.61 -10.11 0.50
CA VAL A 105 9.77 -10.58 -0.61
C VAL A 105 9.26 -9.36 -1.37
N VAL A 106 9.49 -9.33 -2.67
CA VAL A 106 9.02 -8.26 -3.56
C VAL A 106 7.93 -8.82 -4.46
N ASN A 107 6.77 -8.19 -4.47
CA ASN A 107 5.67 -8.54 -5.36
C ASN A 107 5.34 -7.37 -6.28
N ILE A 108 5.11 -7.68 -7.55
CA ILE A 108 4.72 -6.72 -8.58
C ILE A 108 3.25 -6.94 -8.89
N HIS A 109 2.45 -5.90 -8.67
CA HIS A 109 1.01 -5.91 -8.89
C HIS A 109 0.72 -5.04 -10.12
N PHE A 110 0.33 -5.68 -11.22
CA PHE A 110 -0.05 -5.00 -12.45
C PHE A 110 -1.55 -5.12 -12.67
N ARG A 111 -2.20 -4.01 -13.02
CA ARG A 111 -3.60 -4.02 -13.45
C ARG A 111 -3.67 -3.88 -14.98
N ARG A 112 -4.24 -4.89 -15.64
CA ARG A 112 -4.61 -4.86 -17.06
C ARG A 112 -5.90 -4.07 -17.28
#